data_AF-A0A927G4N7-F1
#
_entry.id   AF-A0A927G4N7-F1
#
_cell.length_a   1.000
_cell.length_b   1.000
_cell.length_c   1.000
_cell.angle_alpha   90.00
_cell.angle_beta   90.00
_cell.angle_gamma   90.00
#
_symmetry.space_group_name_H-M   'P 1'
#
loop_
_entity.id
_entity.type
_entity.pdbx_description
1 polymer ?
#
loop_
_entity_poly.entity_id
_entity_poly.type
_entity_poly.pdbx_seq_one_letter_code
_entity_poly.pdbx_strand_id
1 'polypeptide(L)'
;MHHLHSRESFLPYLEGETDPDRAHDSKVNITMVGKKLGEALESKGIGVEVDTTDVVKMQNNRGLNYYSSYKVSREVVTSALATNKDLNYIFDINRDSQRKDVTTISIDGKSYARLFFIIGTDHHNYEKT
;
A
#
# COMPACT_ATOMS: atom_id res chain seq x y z
N MET A 1 8.01 0.88 4.85
CA MET A 1 6.69 0.53 4.32
C MET A 1 6.18 1.70 3.52
N HIS A 2 5.81 1.47 2.27
CA HIS A 2 5.50 2.48 1.27
C HIS A 2 4.14 2.19 0.62
N HIS A 3 3.57 3.19 -0.06
CA HIS A 3 2.27 3.09 -0.72
C HIS A 3 2.30 3.85 -2.05
N LEU A 4 2.51 3.16 -3.17
CA LEU A 4 2.51 3.84 -4.48
C LEU A 4 1.17 4.48 -4.82
N HIS A 5 0.07 3.86 -4.35
CA HIS A 5 -1.30 4.31 -4.52
C HIS A 5 -1.84 4.88 -3.21
N SER A 6 -1.14 5.90 -2.69
CA SER A 6 -1.32 6.49 -1.34
C SER A 6 -2.77 6.86 -0.97
N ARG A 7 -3.65 7.10 -1.95
CA ARG A 7 -5.05 7.48 -1.71
C ARG A 7 -6.06 6.37 -1.93
N GLU A 8 -5.65 5.14 -2.26
CA GLU A 8 -6.58 4.02 -2.32
C GLU A 8 -7.38 3.88 -1.02
N SER A 9 -8.70 3.81 -1.15
CA SER A 9 -9.63 3.69 -0.02
C SER A 9 -10.58 2.51 -0.23
N PHE A 10 -11.46 2.26 0.74
CA PHE A 10 -12.43 1.17 0.70
C PHE A 10 -13.85 1.75 0.71
N LEU A 11 -14.69 1.29 -0.21
CA LEU A 11 -16.07 1.76 -0.39
C LEU A 11 -16.88 1.90 0.91
N PRO A 12 -16.80 0.98 1.90
CA PRO A 12 -17.55 1.14 3.15
C PRO A 12 -17.23 2.40 3.97
N TYR A 13 -16.12 3.09 3.68
CA TYR A 13 -15.72 4.32 4.33
C TYR A 13 -16.01 5.59 3.51
N LEU A 14 -16.60 5.46 2.32
CA LEU A 14 -16.88 6.56 1.40
C LEU A 14 -18.40 6.75 1.29
N GLU A 15 -18.92 7.75 2.00
CA GLU A 15 -20.37 7.99 2.06
C GLU A 15 -20.95 8.27 0.67
N GLY A 16 -21.94 7.48 0.27
CA GLY A 16 -22.64 7.63 -1.01
C GLY A 16 -21.86 7.12 -2.23
N GLU A 17 -20.62 6.66 -2.07
CA GLU A 17 -19.83 6.11 -3.17
C GLU A 17 -20.06 4.60 -3.31
N THR A 18 -20.28 4.15 -4.53
CA THR A 18 -20.50 2.74 -4.87
C THR A 18 -19.63 2.26 -6.03
N ASP A 19 -19.00 3.20 -6.74
CA ASP A 19 -18.10 2.93 -7.85
C ASP A 19 -16.70 2.58 -7.31
N PRO A 20 -16.23 1.34 -7.50
CA PRO A 20 -14.90 0.93 -7.04
C PRO A 20 -13.75 1.72 -7.69
N ASP A 21 -13.93 2.25 -8.90
CA ASP A 21 -12.91 3.05 -9.59
C ASP A 21 -12.75 4.44 -8.95
N ARG A 22 -13.74 4.85 -8.14
CA ARG A 22 -13.72 6.09 -7.36
C ARG A 22 -13.35 5.87 -5.90
N ALA A 23 -12.96 4.66 -5.51
CA ALA A 23 -12.61 4.34 -4.13
C ALA A 23 -11.21 4.88 -3.76
N HIS A 24 -11.12 6.21 -3.66
CA HIS A 24 -9.94 6.97 -3.30
C HIS A 24 -10.30 8.12 -2.34
N ASP A 25 -9.50 8.31 -1.29
CA ASP A 25 -9.70 9.42 -0.36
C ASP A 25 -8.37 9.96 0.20
N SER A 26 -8.33 11.26 0.46
CA SER A 26 -7.12 11.93 0.95
C SER A 26 -6.86 11.77 2.46
N LYS A 27 -7.85 11.28 3.21
CA LYS A 27 -7.82 11.16 4.67
C LYS A 27 -7.99 9.72 5.14
N VAL A 28 -8.92 8.98 4.55
CA VAL A 28 -9.25 7.59 4.89
C VAL A 28 -8.75 6.69 3.76
N ASN A 29 -7.52 6.21 3.87
CA ASN A 29 -6.86 5.47 2.79
C ASN A 29 -5.88 4.41 3.29
N ILE A 30 -5.24 3.73 2.34
CA ILE A 30 -4.36 2.59 2.56
C ILE A 30 -3.17 2.91 3.47
N THR A 31 -2.71 4.16 3.54
CA THR A 31 -1.62 4.56 4.46
C THR A 31 -2.00 4.34 5.93
N MET A 32 -3.30 4.38 6.27
CA MET A 32 -3.77 4.04 7.61
C MET A 32 -3.59 2.56 7.95
N VAL A 33 -3.73 1.67 6.95
CA VAL A 33 -3.43 0.24 7.11
C VAL A 33 -1.94 0.07 7.34
N GLY A 34 -1.12 0.76 6.55
CA GLY A 34 0.33 0.75 6.72
C GLY A 34 0.77 1.21 8.11
N LYS A 35 0.18 2.30 8.61
CA LYS A 35 0.43 2.79 9.98
C LYS A 35 0.12 1.73 11.04
N LYS A 36 -1.07 1.12 10.98
CA LYS A 36 -1.47 0.07 11.95
C LYS A 36 -0.55 -1.15 11.89
N LEU A 37 -0.14 -1.55 10.70
CA LEU A 37 0.80 -2.66 10.53
C LEU A 37 2.18 -2.29 11.10
N GLY A 38 2.65 -1.07 10.87
CA GLY A 38 3.88 -0.54 11.47
C GLY A 38 3.84 -0.61 12.99
N GLU A 39 2.80 -0.04 13.62
CA GLU A 39 2.60 -0.10 15.07
C GLU A 39 2.60 -1.55 15.61
N ALA A 40 1.96 -2.48 14.89
CA ALA A 40 1.93 -3.89 15.27
C ALA A 40 3.32 -4.55 15.17
N LEU A 41 4.12 -4.23 14.16
CA LEU A 41 5.48 -4.74 13.98
C LEU A 41 6.43 -4.14 15.04
N GLU A 42 6.33 -2.85 15.31
CA GLU A 42 7.11 -2.18 16.35
C GLU A 42 6.81 -2.76 17.73
N SER A 43 5.54 -3.07 18.04
CA SER A 43 5.16 -3.74 19.28
C SER A 43 5.79 -5.13 19.45
N LYS A 44 6.30 -5.72 18.36
CA LYS A 44 7.01 -7.01 18.32
C LYS A 44 8.53 -6.84 18.25
N GLY A 45 9.05 -5.62 18.41
CA GLY A 45 10.48 -5.32 18.37
C GLY A 45 11.06 -5.26 16.96
N ILE A 46 10.22 -5.17 15.93
CA ILE A 46 10.66 -5.04 14.53
C ILE A 46 10.66 -3.55 14.19
N GLY A 47 11.83 -2.99 13.89
CA GLY A 47 11.94 -1.60 13.45
C GLY A 47 11.25 -1.39 12.10
N VAL A 48 10.36 -0.41 12.02
CA VAL A 48 9.61 -0.11 10.80
C VAL A 48 9.55 1.39 10.57
N GLU A 49 9.90 1.82 9.36
CA GLU A 49 9.62 3.17 8.89
C GLU A 49 8.34 3.14 8.03
N VAL A 50 7.31 3.88 8.44
CA VAL A 50 6.07 4.02 7.66
C VAL A 50 6.11 5.33 6.89
N ASP A 51 6.22 5.25 5.57
CA ASP A 51 6.15 6.40 4.69
C ASP A 51 4.71 6.87 4.53
N THR A 52 4.50 8.17 4.72
CA THR A 52 3.17 8.83 4.62
C THR A 52 3.10 9.79 3.44
N THR A 53 4.08 9.73 2.54
CA THR A 53 4.13 10.57 1.35
C THR A 53 2.89 10.39 0.49
N ASP A 54 2.20 11.50 0.19
CA ASP A 54 1.05 11.50 -0.71
C ASP A 54 1.52 11.51 -2.18
N VAL A 55 1.81 10.31 -2.70
CA VAL A 55 2.27 10.09 -4.09
C VAL A 55 1.28 10.69 -5.09
N VAL A 56 -0.03 10.55 -4.86
CA VAL A 56 -1.06 11.13 -5.73
C VAL A 56 -0.99 12.65 -5.74
N LYS A 57 -0.76 13.30 -4.60
CA LYS A 57 -0.54 14.76 -4.54
C LYS A 57 0.74 15.17 -5.29
N MET A 58 1.83 14.42 -5.14
CA MET A 58 3.06 14.68 -5.88
C MET A 58 2.85 14.60 -7.40
N GLN A 59 2.10 13.60 -7.87
CA GLN A 59 1.75 13.46 -9.29
C GLN A 59 0.93 14.66 -9.78
N ASN A 60 -0.15 15.00 -9.06
CA ASN A 60 -1.04 16.11 -9.41
C ASN A 60 -0.28 17.44 -9.49
N ASN A 61 0.59 17.73 -8.52
CA ASN A 61 1.40 18.94 -8.50
C ASN A 61 2.37 19.04 -9.69
N ARG A 62 2.73 17.91 -10.28
CA ARG A 62 3.65 17.82 -11.44
C ARG A 62 2.89 17.68 -12.77
N GLY A 63 1.56 17.73 -12.77
CA GLY A 63 0.74 17.49 -13.96
C GLY A 63 0.87 16.08 -14.53
N LEU A 64 1.27 15.11 -13.71
CA LEU A 64 1.44 13.72 -14.11
C LEU A 64 0.13 12.95 -13.90
N ASN A 65 -0.09 11.95 -14.75
CA ASN A 65 -1.23 11.06 -14.65
C ASN A 65 -0.99 9.92 -13.63
N TYR A 66 -2.05 9.16 -13.34
CA TYR A 66 -2.02 8.01 -12.43
C TYR A 66 -0.99 6.95 -12.84
N TYR A 67 -0.80 6.69 -14.15
CA TYR A 67 0.21 5.73 -14.64
C TYR A 67 1.65 6.10 -14.26
N SER A 68 1.89 7.35 -13.86
CA SER A 68 3.19 7.79 -13.37
C SER A 68 3.48 7.41 -11.91
N SER A 69 2.57 6.70 -11.22
CA SER A 69 2.73 6.38 -9.78
C SER A 69 4.00 5.60 -9.51
N TYR A 70 4.35 4.62 -10.36
CA TYR A 70 5.61 3.87 -10.24
C TYR A 70 6.85 4.76 -10.33
N LYS A 71 6.85 5.74 -11.24
CA LYS A 71 7.97 6.67 -11.41
C LYS A 71 8.14 7.54 -10.17
N VAL A 72 7.04 8.13 -9.69
CA VAL A 72 7.07 9.03 -8.52
C VAL A 72 7.39 8.27 -7.25
N SER A 73 6.78 7.10 -7.05
CA SER A 73 7.05 6.19 -5.93
C SER A 73 8.53 5.77 -5.88
N ARG A 74 9.14 5.47 -7.03
CA ARG A 74 10.56 5.12 -7.11
C ARG A 74 11.46 6.23 -6.56
N GLU A 75 11.13 7.50 -6.78
CA GLU A 75 11.90 8.62 -6.21
C GLU A 75 11.89 8.59 -4.68
N VAL A 76 10.71 8.36 -4.08
CA VAL A 76 10.51 8.27 -2.62
C VAL A 76 11.31 7.11 -2.05
N VAL A 77 11.16 5.92 -2.64
CA VAL A 77 11.86 4.70 -2.22
C VAL A 77 13.38 4.84 -2.36
N THR A 78 13.86 5.40 -3.47
CA THR A 78 15.30 5.60 -3.70
C THR A 78 15.88 6.58 -2.68
N SER A 79 15.14 7.64 -2.35
CA SER A 79 15.54 8.57 -1.30
C SER A 79 15.65 7.89 0.07
N ALA A 80 14.65 7.08 0.44
CA ALA A 80 14.65 6.36 1.72
C ALA A 80 15.86 5.40 1.84
N LEU A 81 16.16 4.64 0.77
CA LEU A 81 17.35 3.78 0.71
C LEU A 81 18.68 4.56 0.71
N ALA A 82 18.66 5.79 0.20
CA ALA A 82 19.83 6.66 0.23
C ALA A 82 20.10 7.16 1.66
N THR A 83 19.06 7.53 2.41
CA THR A 83 19.16 8.15 3.74
C THR A 83 19.22 7.14 4.88
N ASN A 84 18.60 5.97 4.74
CA ASN A 84 18.55 4.95 5.78
C ASN A 84 19.15 3.64 5.26
N LYS A 85 20.38 3.34 5.71
CA LYS A 85 21.13 2.14 5.30
C LYS A 85 20.74 0.88 6.06
N ASP A 86 19.92 1.01 7.10
CA ASP A 86 19.41 -0.10 7.90
C ASP A 86 18.13 -0.69 7.31
N LEU A 87 17.56 -0.10 6.25
CA LEU A 87 16.40 -0.64 5.55
C LEU A 87 16.78 -1.92 4.80
N ASN A 88 16.32 -3.07 5.30
CA ASN A 88 16.52 -4.37 4.65
C ASN A 88 15.42 -4.73 3.66
N TYR A 89 14.19 -4.26 3.89
CA TYR A 89 13.02 -4.62 3.09
C TYR A 89 12.15 -3.40 2.83
N ILE A 90 11.57 -3.35 1.63
CA ILE A 90 10.56 -2.38 1.26
C ILE A 90 9.29 -3.15 0.90
N PHE A 91 8.27 -2.93 1.73
CA PHE A 91 6.92 -3.40 1.46
C PHE A 91 6.12 -2.24 0.90
N ASP A 92 5.66 -2.40 -0.33
CA ASP A 92 4.59 -1.59 -0.88
C ASP A 92 3.25 -2.26 -0.57
N ILE A 93 2.32 -1.51 -0.01
CA ILE A 93 1.02 -2.03 0.43
C ILE A 93 -0.09 -1.26 -0.29
N ASN A 94 -0.91 -2.02 -1.01
CA ASN A 94 -2.07 -1.56 -1.76
C ASN A 94 -3.27 -2.46 -1.47
N ARG A 95 -4.46 -2.01 -1.86
CA ARG A 95 -5.62 -2.91 -1.93
C ARG A 95 -5.68 -3.56 -3.29
N ASP A 96 -6.30 -4.74 -3.34
CA ASP A 96 -6.67 -5.33 -4.62
C ASP A 96 -7.84 -4.54 -5.26
N SER A 97 -7.95 -4.57 -6.58
CA SER A 97 -9.09 -4.03 -7.33
C SER A 97 -10.29 -5.00 -7.34
N GLN A 98 -10.04 -6.28 -7.06
CA GLN A 98 -11.06 -7.32 -6.95
C GLN A 98 -12.03 -7.03 -5.80
N ARG A 99 -13.26 -7.54 -5.92
CA ARG A 99 -14.35 -7.29 -4.98
C ARG A 99 -14.21 -8.10 -3.70
N LYS A 100 -15.06 -7.78 -2.71
CA LYS A 100 -14.99 -8.28 -1.33
C LYS A 100 -15.04 -9.82 -1.26
N ASP A 101 -15.88 -10.44 -2.07
CA ASP A 101 -16.04 -11.89 -2.15
C ASP A 101 -14.75 -12.61 -2.57
N VAL A 102 -13.92 -11.99 -3.40
CA VAL A 102 -12.61 -12.53 -3.82
C VAL A 102 -11.53 -12.23 -2.78
N THR A 103 -11.56 -11.04 -2.18
CA THR A 103 -10.51 -10.49 -1.31
C THR A 103 -10.73 -10.75 0.18
N THR A 104 -11.80 -11.46 0.56
CA THR A 104 -12.06 -11.85 1.95
C THR A 104 -12.31 -13.34 2.08
N ILE A 105 -12.13 -13.86 3.28
CA ILE A 105 -12.41 -15.24 3.65
C ILE A 105 -13.10 -15.27 5.01
N SER A 106 -14.04 -16.20 5.20
CA SER A 106 -14.64 -16.46 6.49
C SER A 106 -13.95 -17.66 7.15
N ILE A 107 -13.43 -17.47 8.36
CA ILE A 107 -12.82 -18.51 9.18
C ILE A 107 -13.52 -18.46 10.53
N ASP A 108 -14.14 -19.58 10.94
CA ASP A 108 -14.90 -19.70 12.19
C ASP A 108 -15.95 -18.59 12.39
N GLY A 109 -16.64 -18.21 11.31
CA GLY A 109 -17.68 -17.18 11.32
C GLY A 109 -17.16 -15.74 11.36
N LYS A 110 -15.84 -15.53 11.37
CA LYS A 110 -15.21 -14.21 11.32
C LYS A 110 -14.64 -13.93 9.94
N SER A 111 -14.90 -12.73 9.43
CA SER A 111 -14.39 -12.27 8.13
C SER A 111 -12.97 -11.75 8.28
N TYR A 112 -12.08 -12.18 7.39
CA TYR A 112 -10.68 -11.76 7.29
C TYR A 112 -10.38 -11.27 5.87
N ALA A 113 -9.43 -10.34 5.76
CA ALA A 113 -8.83 -10.01 4.47
C ALA A 113 -7.94 -11.17 4.00
N ARG A 114 -7.98 -11.47 2.71
CA ARG A 114 -7.00 -12.35 2.06
C ARG A 114 -5.79 -11.52 1.69
N LEU A 115 -4.60 -12.06 1.94
CA LEU A 115 -3.34 -11.42 1.60
C LEU A 115 -2.78 -12.08 0.34
N PHE A 116 -2.25 -11.25 -0.54
CA PHE A 116 -1.46 -11.67 -1.69
C PHE A 116 -0.04 -11.13 -1.50
N PHE A 117 0.95 -11.99 -1.65
CA PHE A 117 2.35 -11.59 -1.68
C PHE A 117 2.82 -11.62 -3.12
N ILE A 118 3.19 -10.47 -3.66
CA ILE A 118 3.74 -10.34 -5.01
C ILE A 118 5.23 -10.10 -4.89
N ILE A 119 6.03 -11.01 -5.45
CA ILE A 119 7.48 -10.85 -5.55
C ILE A 119 7.80 -10.56 -7.02
N GLY A 120 8.56 -9.49 -7.26
CA GLY A 120 8.99 -9.13 -8.61
C GLY A 120 9.89 -10.20 -9.23
N THR A 121 9.78 -10.40 -10.53
CA THR A 121 10.53 -11.42 -11.30
C THR A 121 12.04 -11.20 -11.29
N ASP A 122 12.50 -9.99 -10.99
CA ASP A 122 13.93 -9.67 -10.86
C ASP A 122 14.56 -10.30 -9.61
N HIS A 123 13.75 -10.79 -8.66
CA HIS A 123 14.27 -11.53 -7.51
C HIS A 123 14.74 -12.93 -7.96
N HIS A 124 16.02 -13.26 -7.73
CA HIS A 124 16.64 -14.51 -8.22
C HIS A 124 15.90 -15.82 -7.87
N ASN A 125 15.04 -15.82 -6.85
CA ASN A 125 14.26 -16.99 -6.43
C ASN A 125 12.75 -16.83 -6.66
N TYR A 126 12.29 -15.93 -7.53
CA TYR A 126 10.85 -15.64 -7.70
C TYR A 126 10.01 -16.88 -8.09
N GLU A 127 10.58 -17.85 -8.81
CA GLU A 127 9.88 -19.08 -9.24
C GLU A 127 9.66 -20.12 -8.13
N LYS A 128 10.29 -19.94 -6.96
CA LYS A 128 10.13 -20.84 -5.81
C LYS A 128 9.04 -20.39 -4.84
N THR A 129 8.30 -19.35 -5.20
CA THR A 129 7.26 -18.71 -4.38
C THR A 129 5.89 -19.27 -4.66
#